data_AF-A0A8B6FA08-F1
#
_entry.id   AF-A0A8B6FA08-F1
#
_cell.length_a   1.000
_cell.length_b   1.000
_cell.length_c   1.000
_cell.angle_alpha   90.00
_cell.angle_beta   90.00
_cell.angle_gamma   90.00
#
_symmetry.space_group_name_H-M   'P 1'
#
loop_
_entity.id
_entity.type
_entity.pdbx_description
1 polymer ?
#
loop_
_entity_poly.entity_id
_entity_poly.type
_entity_poly.pdbx_seq_one_letter_code
_entity_poly.pdbx_strand_id
1 'polypeptide(L)'
;MDVVSFEKFLQERIKVNGKTSNMGTNVVLERNKNKVNLTSDIAFSKRYLKYLTKKYLKKNNLRDWLRVVASSKDSYELRYFQINNEDEEEEDGDE
;
A
#
# COMPACT_ATOMS: atom_id res chain seq x y z
N MET A 1 -5.01 5.63 -6.77
CA MET A 1 -4.00 4.56 -6.96
C MET A 1 -4.61 3.49 -7.85
N ASP A 2 -3.92 3.07 -8.90
CA ASP A 2 -4.39 1.98 -9.75
C ASP A 2 -4.13 0.62 -9.09
N VAL A 3 -5.21 -0.11 -8.80
CA VAL A 3 -5.17 -1.40 -8.11
C VAL A 3 -4.58 -2.49 -9.01
N VAL A 4 -4.79 -2.40 -10.33
CA VAL A 4 -4.27 -3.38 -11.29
C VAL A 4 -2.74 -3.27 -11.37
N SER A 5 -2.23 -2.05 -11.50
CA SER A 5 -0.79 -1.78 -11.42
C SER A 5 -0.18 -2.25 -10.08
N PHE A 6 -0.91 -2.07 -8.97
CA PHE A 6 -0.44 -2.50 -7.66
C PHE A 6 -0.36 -4.02 -7.51
N GLU A 7 -1.38 -4.75 -7.97
CA GLU A 7 -1.42 -6.21 -7.98
C GLU A 7 -0.21 -6.79 -8.74
N LYS A 8 0.04 -6.27 -9.96
CA LYS A 8 1.20 -6.65 -10.76
C LYS A 8 2.52 -6.38 -10.05
N PHE A 9 2.65 -5.21 -9.43
CA PHE A 9 3.83 -4.88 -8.64
C PHE A 9 4.06 -5.86 -7.49
N LEU A 10 3.01 -6.29 -6.80
CA LEU A 10 3.13 -7.28 -5.73
C LEU A 10 3.56 -8.65 -6.26
N GLN A 11 2.98 -9.10 -7.37
CA GLN A 11 3.38 -10.36 -8.04
C GLN A 11 4.88 -10.37 -8.40
N GLU A 12 5.41 -9.25 -8.89
CA GLU A 12 6.83 -9.12 -9.26
C GLU A 12 7.78 -8.98 -8.07
N ARG A 13 7.31 -8.41 -6.95
CA ARG A 13 8.17 -7.97 -5.84
C ARG A 13 8.10 -8.82 -4.59
N ILE A 14 7.04 -9.61 -4.43
CA ILE A 14 6.95 -10.58 -3.33
C ILE A 14 8.05 -11.62 -3.51
N LYS A 15 8.80 -11.83 -2.44
CA LYS A 15 9.82 -12.86 -2.34
C LYS A 15 9.30 -14.03 -1.52
N VAL A 16 9.48 -15.22 -2.06
CA VAL A 16 9.28 -16.50 -1.36
C VAL A 16 10.62 -17.23 -1.37
N ASN A 17 11.12 -17.59 -0.18
CA ASN A 17 12.46 -18.17 0.01
C ASN A 17 13.59 -17.32 -0.62
N GLY A 18 13.51 -16.00 -0.45
CA GLY A 18 14.53 -15.04 -0.90
C GLY A 18 14.48 -14.67 -2.39
N LYS A 19 13.66 -15.35 -3.20
CA LYS A 19 13.54 -15.13 -4.65
C LYS A 19 12.17 -14.56 -5.04
N THR A 20 12.15 -13.68 -6.03
CA THR A 20 10.91 -13.21 -6.68
C THR A 20 10.42 -14.23 -7.70
N SER A 21 9.19 -14.07 -8.21
CA SER A 21 8.59 -14.96 -9.21
C SER A 21 8.48 -16.43 -8.78
N ASN A 22 8.49 -16.67 -7.46
CA ASN A 22 8.45 -18.01 -6.85
C ASN A 22 7.20 -18.17 -5.96
N MET A 23 6.09 -17.52 -6.33
CA MET A 23 4.86 -17.53 -5.52
C MET A 23 4.16 -18.89 -5.57
N GLY A 24 4.21 -19.58 -6.72
CA GLY A 24 3.64 -20.92 -6.89
C GLY A 24 2.21 -21.00 -6.36
N THR A 25 1.92 -22.03 -5.57
CA THR A 25 0.67 -22.18 -4.82
C THR A 25 0.75 -21.61 -3.40
N ASN A 26 1.95 -21.26 -2.92
CA ASN A 26 2.19 -20.90 -1.51
C ASN A 26 1.70 -19.50 -1.14
N VAL A 27 1.62 -18.60 -2.12
CA VAL A 27 1.10 -17.24 -1.93
C VAL A 27 0.21 -16.89 -3.13
N VAL A 28 -1.06 -16.61 -2.85
CA VAL A 28 -2.07 -16.24 -3.83
C VAL A 28 -2.49 -14.79 -3.62
N LEU A 29 -2.57 -14.04 -4.71
CA LEU A 29 -3.06 -12.66 -4.74
C LEU A 29 -4.39 -12.63 -5.48
N GLU A 30 -5.39 -12.01 -4.87
CA GLU A 30 -6.71 -11.81 -5.47
C GLU A 30 -7.11 -10.34 -5.38
N ARG A 31 -7.59 -9.80 -6.49
CA ARG A 31 -8.13 -8.44 -6.54
C ARG A 31 -9.65 -8.47 -6.54
N ASN A 32 -10.24 -7.78 -5.57
CA ASN A 32 -11.68 -7.53 -5.50
C ASN A 32 -11.94 -6.02 -5.56
N LYS A 33 -12.15 -5.50 -6.78
CA LYS A 33 -12.34 -4.06 -7.06
C LYS A 33 -11.23 -3.21 -6.44
N ASN A 34 -11.50 -2.62 -5.27
CA ASN A 34 -10.61 -1.72 -4.54
C ASN A 34 -9.80 -2.42 -3.43
N LYS A 35 -9.98 -3.72 -3.25
CA LYS A 35 -9.29 -4.53 -2.25
C LYS A 35 -8.35 -5.52 -2.93
N VAL A 36 -7.20 -5.75 -2.32
CA VAL A 36 -6.27 -6.81 -2.69
C VAL A 36 -6.13 -7.73 -1.48
N ASN A 37 -6.50 -8.99 -1.67
CA ASN A 37 -6.36 -10.05 -0.69
C ASN A 37 -5.09 -10.84 -1.01
N LEU A 38 -4.30 -11.13 0.02
CA LEU A 38 -3.14 -12.00 -0.07
C LEU A 38 -3.38 -13.17 0.88
N THR A 39 -3.41 -14.37 0.33
CA THR A 39 -3.49 -15.62 1.08
C THR A 39 -2.15 -16.31 1.00
N SER A 40 -1.61 -16.76 2.13
CA SER A 40 -0.31 -17.44 2.17
C SER A 40 -0.36 -18.66 3.08
N ASP A 41 0.09 -19.80 2.57
CA ASP A 41 0.20 -21.05 3.34
C ASP A 41 1.52 -21.12 4.12
N ILE A 42 2.48 -20.26 3.75
CA ILE A 42 3.77 -20.11 4.43
C ILE A 42 3.77 -18.90 5.36
N ALA A 43 4.76 -18.85 6.26
CA ALA A 43 4.96 -17.71 7.14
C ALA A 43 5.18 -16.41 6.33
N PHE A 44 4.15 -15.57 6.28
CA PHE A 44 4.18 -14.28 5.60
C PHE A 44 3.89 -13.16 6.59
N SER A 45 4.82 -12.21 6.71
CA SER A 45 4.63 -11.12 7.64
C SER A 45 3.79 -10.00 7.03
N LYS A 46 2.77 -9.57 7.78
CA LYS A 46 2.01 -8.36 7.45
C LYS A 46 2.93 -7.13 7.31
N ARG A 47 4.03 -7.06 8.07
CA ARG A 47 5.02 -5.97 7.94
C ARG A 47 5.65 -5.90 6.55
N TYR A 48 5.91 -7.06 5.93
CA TYR A 48 6.48 -7.13 4.60
C TYR A 48 5.53 -6.53 3.54
N LEU A 49 4.23 -6.80 3.66
CA LEU A 49 3.22 -6.17 2.81
C LEU A 49 3.24 -4.64 2.94
N LYS A 50 3.29 -4.11 4.16
CA LYS A 50 3.40 -2.65 4.41
C LYS A 50 4.64 -2.05 3.75
N TYR A 51 5.78 -2.73 3.83
CA TYR A 51 7.00 -2.28 3.16
C TYR A 51 6.82 -2.21 1.64
N LEU A 52 6.28 -3.26 1.02
CA LEU A 52 6.03 -3.29 -0.42
C LEU A 52 5.05 -2.20 -0.85
N THR A 53 3.95 -2.01 -0.12
CA THR A 53 2.99 -0.93 -0.39
C THR A 53 3.66 0.45 -0.30
N LYS A 54 4.43 0.72 0.76
CA LYS A 54 5.19 1.98 0.88
C LYS A 54 6.23 2.18 -0.23
N LYS A 55 6.81 1.09 -0.74
CA LYS A 55 7.75 1.10 -1.86
C LYS A 55 7.04 1.45 -3.17
N TYR A 56 5.87 0.86 -3.42
CA TYR A 56 5.01 1.21 -4.56
C TYR A 56 4.57 2.68 -4.51
N LEU A 57 4.11 3.16 -3.36
CA LEU A 57 3.70 4.56 -3.22
C LEU A 57 4.85 5.52 -3.51
N LYS A 58 6.09 5.21 -3.09
CA LYS A 58 7.25 6.06 -3.44
C LYS A 58 7.56 6.03 -4.93
N LYS A 59 7.49 4.86 -5.57
CA LYS A 59 7.74 4.71 -7.01
C LYS A 59 6.76 5.53 -7.87
N ASN A 60 5.51 5.67 -7.41
CA ASN A 60 4.46 6.41 -8.12
C ASN A 60 4.23 7.83 -7.57
N ASN A 61 5.14 8.33 -6.74
CA ASN A 61 5.05 9.65 -6.09
C ASN A 61 3.75 9.89 -5.29
N LEU A 62 3.15 8.85 -4.71
CA LEU A 62 1.89 8.92 -3.96
C LEU A 62 2.06 9.10 -2.44
N ARG A 63 3.30 9.29 -1.97
CA ARG A 63 3.60 9.30 -0.52
C ARG A 63 3.09 10.52 0.22
N ASP A 64 2.90 11.61 -0.47
CA ASP A 64 2.49 12.87 0.15
C ASP A 64 0.96 12.92 0.30
N TRP A 65 0.25 12.13 -0.50
CA TRP A 65 -1.21 12.03 -0.44
C TRP A 65 -1.69 10.84 0.38
N LEU A 66 -1.01 9.68 0.33
CA LEU A 66 -1.51 8.43 0.91
C LEU A 66 -0.59 7.85 1.98
N ARG A 67 -1.18 7.47 3.11
CA ARG A 67 -0.53 6.70 4.20
C ARG A 67 -1.12 5.31 4.37
N VAL A 68 -0.23 4.35 4.65
CA VAL A 68 -0.60 2.96 4.98
C VAL A 68 -0.85 2.83 6.48
N VAL A 69 -2.10 2.60 6.87
CA VAL A 69 -2.56 2.50 8.27
C VAL A 69 -3.07 1.08 8.54
N ALA A 70 -2.78 0.51 9.71
CA ALA A 70 -3.34 -0.78 10.10
C ALA A 70 -4.80 -0.56 10.53
N SER A 71 -5.74 -1.26 9.90
CA SER A 71 -7.17 -1.18 10.21
C SER A 71 -7.58 -2.27 11.19
N SER A 72 -7.13 -3.51 10.96
CA SER A 72 -7.25 -4.63 11.90
C SER A 72 -5.91 -5.31 12.14
N LYS A 73 -5.89 -6.41 12.91
CA LYS A 73 -4.70 -7.25 13.08
C LYS A 73 -4.12 -7.70 11.74
N ASP A 74 -4.96 -8.02 10.77
CA ASP A 74 -4.55 -8.64 9.51
C ASP A 74 -4.71 -7.73 8.28
N SER A 75 -5.38 -6.57 8.41
CA SER A 75 -5.62 -5.67 7.28
C SER A 75 -4.86 -4.33 7.36
N TYR A 76 -4.56 -3.77 6.19
CA TYR A 76 -4.15 -2.38 6.03
C TYR A 76 -5.16 -1.62 5.18
N GLU A 77 -5.21 -0.31 5.42
CA GLU A 77 -5.94 0.64 4.60
C GLU A 77 -4.98 1.74 4.12
N LEU A 78 -5.27 2.28 2.94
CA LEU A 78 -4.66 3.51 2.46
C LEU A 78 -5.60 4.66 2.83
N ARG A 79 -5.11 5.63 3.59
CA ARG A 79 -5.85 6.82 3.97
C ARG A 79 -5.16 8.05 3.41
N TYR A 80 -5.94 9.06 3.05
CA TYR A 80 -5.39 10.37 2.75
C TYR A 80 -4.78 10.97 4.02
N PHE A 81 -3.76 11.80 3.85
CA PHE A 81 -3.42 12.74 4.91
C PHE A 81 -4.56 13.74 5.06
N GLN A 82 -4.93 14.05 6.30
CA GLN A 82 -5.78 15.20 6.57
C GLN A 82 -4.85 16.40 6.46
N ILE A 83 -4.91 17.06 5.31
CA ILE A 83 -4.43 18.43 5.20
C ILE A 83 -5.56 19.21 5.87
N ASN A 84 -5.35 19.65 7.12
CA ASN A 84 -6.19 20.75 7.60
C ASN A 84 -5.93 21.89 6.61
N ASN A 85 -6.98 22.42 5.99
CA ASN A 85 -6.93 23.67 5.22
C ASN A 85 -6.68 24.87 6.18
N GLU A 86 -5.77 24.74 7.14
CA GLU A 86 -5.46 25.81 8.12
C GLU A 86 -4.30 26.71 7.65
N ASP A 87 -3.77 26.50 6.43
CA ASP A 87 -2.72 27.35 5.85
C ASP A 87 -3.24 28.25 4.69
N GLU A 88 -4.56 28.48 4.57
CA GLU A 88 -5.15 29.42 3.57
C GLU A 88 -5.98 30.56 4.20
N GLU A 89 -5.97 30.76 5.53
CA GLU A 89 -6.67 31.88 6.21
C GLU A 89 -5.73 32.91 6.89
N GLU A 90 -4.42 32.88 6.64
CA GLU A 90 -3.47 33.91 7.11
C GLU A 90 -2.79 34.65 5.94
N GLU A 91 -3.55 35.30 5.06
CA GLU A 91 -3.06 36.39 4.19
C GLU A 91 -4.26 37.11 3.57
N ASP A 92 -4.85 38.06 4.30
CA ASP A 92 -5.45 39.33 3.80
C ASP A 92 -6.21 40.05 4.92
N GLY A 93 -5.48 40.35 5.99
CA GLY A 93 -5.92 41.20 7.07
C GLY A 93 -4.75 42.04 7.56
N ASP A 94 -4.33 43.03 6.76
CA ASP A 94 -3.73 44.29 7.20
C ASP A 94 -3.53 45.23 5.98
N GLU A 95 -4.31 46.33 6.00
CA GLU A 95 -4.24 47.60 5.21
C GLU A 95 -4.10 47.62 3.67
#